data_AF-A0A6A5YW88-F1
#
_entry.id   AF-A0A6A5YW88-F1
#
_cell.length_a   1.000
_cell.length_b   1.000
_cell.length_c   1.000
_cell.angle_alpha   90.00
_cell.angle_beta   90.00
_cell.angle_gamma   90.00
#
_symmetry.space_group_name_H-M   'P 1'
#
loop_
_entity.id
_entity.type
_entity.pdbx_description
1 polymer ?
#
loop_
_entity_poly.entity_id
_entity_poly.type
_entity_poly.pdbx_seq_one_letter_code
_entity_poly.pdbx_strand_id
1 'polypeptide(L)'
;MRIHLVALIPAIVVAFDDSFVSPRSVLNGPCTGKGGVKGVCVPTKSCSHDNGTYIDDACPGTPEEIKCCTKSSCSLGGLGVTVRSGDCRWVQDCGEGKKTVRNLCPGPDEYRCCVTNGGEPATNLTIASLSTSVVPSSTGNLTSVATSLATNNATSSASHKPSSSSKKPTPTSKPKPKPTKTLGEKILAKAKEAKGIPYHWAGGNCKGTTGGGFDCSGLVSWAVCQVTGRDLFSEGLRVTRSMYCASEKKRKYKKIKWSQRRAGDAVFFGGKCDCKKNPGGIHHVGLMTNSGWDMWNALKTGTRIRHDNFKDWNESPCPYVIRFD
;
A
#
# COMPACT_ATOMS: atom_id res chain seq x y z
N MET A 1 47.69 53.43 -62.86
CA MET A 1 47.87 51.99 -62.60
C MET A 1 47.44 51.72 -61.14
N ARG A 2 46.19 51.34 -60.89
CA ARG A 2 45.67 51.05 -59.55
C ARG A 2 45.71 49.54 -59.35
N ILE A 3 46.52 49.08 -58.40
CA ILE A 3 46.69 47.67 -58.05
C ILE A 3 45.64 47.37 -56.97
N HIS A 4 44.65 46.54 -57.31
CA HIS A 4 43.68 46.02 -56.34
C HIS A 4 44.29 44.80 -55.64
N LEU A 5 44.59 44.93 -54.35
CA LEU A 5 45.02 43.84 -53.49
C LEU A 5 43.77 43.07 -53.02
N VAL A 6 43.53 41.89 -53.57
CA VAL A 6 42.46 40.98 -53.13
C VAL A 6 43.00 40.16 -51.96
N ALA A 7 42.53 40.44 -50.75
CA ALA A 7 42.83 39.65 -49.56
C ALA A 7 41.94 38.39 -49.54
N LEU A 8 42.53 37.22 -49.76
CA LEU A 8 41.91 35.92 -49.56
C LEU A 8 41.84 35.63 -48.05
N ILE A 9 40.64 35.67 -47.48
CA ILE A 9 40.37 35.24 -46.11
C ILE A 9 40.16 33.71 -46.14
N PRO A 10 40.99 32.91 -45.44
CA PRO A 10 40.75 31.48 -45.34
C PRO A 10 39.53 31.22 -44.46
N ALA A 11 38.52 30.53 -45.02
CA ALA A 11 37.38 30.05 -44.27
C ALA A 11 37.83 28.95 -43.29
N ILE A 12 37.90 29.30 -42.00
CA ILE A 12 38.08 28.32 -40.92
C ILE A 12 36.76 27.56 -40.81
N VAL A 13 36.75 26.30 -41.26
CA VAL A 13 35.67 25.36 -40.98
C VAL A 13 35.84 24.91 -39.54
N VAL A 14 35.09 25.52 -38.62
CA VAL A 14 34.99 25.04 -37.24
C VAL A 14 34.13 23.78 -37.26
N ALA A 15 34.74 22.62 -37.08
CA ALA A 15 34.00 21.39 -36.81
C ALA A 15 33.35 21.54 -35.43
N PHE A 16 32.03 21.70 -35.39
CA PHE A 16 31.27 21.53 -34.17
C PHE A 16 31.19 20.02 -33.91
N ASP A 17 31.96 19.53 -32.95
CA ASP A 17 31.69 18.22 -32.34
C ASP A 17 30.33 18.34 -31.63
N ASP A 18 29.26 17.92 -32.31
CA ASP A 18 27.97 17.62 -31.69
C ASP A 18 28.18 16.45 -30.72
N SER A 19 28.67 16.77 -29.53
CA SER A 19 28.58 15.88 -28.38
C SER A 19 27.09 15.63 -28.17
N PHE A 20 26.59 14.48 -28.65
CA PHE A 20 25.25 14.01 -28.38
C PHE A 20 25.05 13.90 -26.87
N VAL A 21 24.54 14.97 -26.26
CA VAL A 21 24.09 14.96 -24.87
C VAL A 21 22.80 14.14 -24.85
N SER A 22 22.94 12.83 -24.69
CA SER A 22 21.80 11.97 -24.41
C SER A 22 21.06 12.55 -23.19
N PRO A 23 19.73 12.73 -23.27
CA PRO A 23 18.96 13.24 -22.15
C PRO A 23 19.23 12.36 -20.93
N ARG A 24 19.73 12.97 -19.86
CA ARG A 24 20.02 12.25 -18.62
C ARG A 24 18.75 11.58 -18.12
N SER A 25 18.86 10.30 -17.82
CA SER A 25 17.82 9.57 -17.12
C SER A 25 17.66 10.12 -15.70
N VAL A 26 16.46 9.97 -15.17
CA VAL A 26 16.15 10.36 -13.79
C VAL A 26 15.69 9.13 -13.03
N LEU A 27 15.98 9.09 -11.73
CA LEU A 27 15.43 8.07 -10.84
C LEU A 27 13.90 8.06 -10.95
N ASN A 28 13.33 6.88 -11.20
CA ASN A 28 11.90 6.66 -11.50
C ASN A 28 11.42 7.25 -12.82
N GLY A 29 12.32 7.54 -13.76
CA GLY A 29 12.00 7.90 -15.12
C GLY A 29 11.77 6.67 -16.01
N PRO A 30 11.17 6.85 -17.19
CA PRO A 30 11.03 5.79 -18.20
C PRO A 30 12.39 5.38 -18.76
N CYS A 31 12.50 4.11 -19.13
CA CYS A 31 13.65 3.58 -19.87
C CYS A 31 13.19 2.48 -20.85
N THR A 32 14.11 2.03 -21.70
CA THR A 32 13.87 0.92 -22.64
C THR A 32 14.82 -0.22 -22.31
N GLY A 33 14.25 -1.35 -21.89
CA GLY A 33 14.99 -2.57 -21.55
C GLY A 33 15.29 -3.45 -22.77
N LYS A 34 15.76 -4.68 -22.49
CA LYS A 34 16.09 -5.67 -23.51
C LYS A 34 14.89 -5.93 -24.44
N GLY A 35 15.15 -5.97 -25.75
CA GLY A 35 14.11 -6.24 -26.75
C GLY A 35 13.06 -5.13 -26.89
N GLY A 36 13.37 -3.90 -26.45
CA GLY A 36 12.46 -2.76 -26.58
C GLY A 36 11.37 -2.67 -25.50
N VAL A 37 11.40 -3.54 -24.50
CA VAL A 37 10.41 -3.57 -23.41
C VAL A 37 10.50 -2.28 -22.61
N LYS A 38 9.36 -1.59 -22.43
CA LYS A 38 9.31 -0.37 -21.62
C LYS A 38 9.59 -0.70 -20.16
N GLY A 39 10.40 0.13 -19.52
CA GLY A 39 10.88 -0.07 -18.16
C GLY A 39 10.88 1.22 -17.35
N VAL A 40 11.44 1.11 -16.15
CA VAL A 40 11.66 2.22 -15.22
C VAL A 40 13.07 2.19 -14.63
N CYS A 41 13.71 3.35 -14.54
CA CYS A 41 15.01 3.50 -13.86
C CYS A 41 14.85 3.43 -12.35
N VAL A 42 15.26 2.33 -11.72
CA VAL A 42 15.15 2.10 -10.26
C VAL A 42 16.39 1.39 -9.73
N PRO A 43 16.65 1.41 -8.40
CA PRO A 43 17.72 0.63 -7.81
C PRO A 43 17.57 -0.86 -8.12
N THR A 44 18.65 -1.54 -8.48
CA THR A 44 18.66 -2.99 -8.76
C THR A 44 17.98 -3.82 -7.68
N LYS A 45 18.23 -3.46 -6.40
CA LYS A 45 17.57 -4.11 -5.25
C LYS A 45 16.05 -3.95 -5.27
N SER A 46 15.54 -2.78 -5.65
CA SER A 46 14.10 -2.54 -5.80
C SER A 46 13.54 -3.34 -6.97
N CYS A 47 14.27 -3.42 -8.08
CA CYS A 47 13.87 -4.20 -9.23
C CYS A 47 13.75 -5.69 -8.90
N SER A 48 14.78 -6.28 -8.30
CA SER A 48 14.78 -7.69 -7.89
C SER A 48 13.73 -7.99 -6.82
N HIS A 49 13.52 -7.06 -5.87
CA HIS A 49 12.47 -7.18 -4.86
C HIS A 49 11.08 -7.29 -5.48
N ASP A 50 10.81 -6.48 -6.51
CA ASP A 50 9.53 -6.47 -7.19
C ASP A 50 9.43 -7.54 -8.29
N ASN A 51 10.30 -8.56 -8.27
CA ASN A 51 10.39 -9.64 -9.26
C ASN A 51 10.52 -9.13 -10.71
N GLY A 52 11.26 -8.03 -10.90
CA GLY A 52 11.68 -7.53 -12.20
C GLY A 52 13.06 -8.05 -12.62
N THR A 53 13.40 -7.79 -13.87
CA THR A 53 14.75 -7.97 -14.42
C THR A 53 15.29 -6.61 -14.84
N TYR A 54 16.62 -6.46 -14.87
CA TYR A 54 17.24 -5.19 -15.26
C TYR A 54 18.35 -5.38 -16.29
N ILE A 55 18.66 -4.31 -17.02
CA ILE A 55 19.83 -4.23 -17.90
C ILE A 55 20.70 -3.03 -17.54
N ASP A 56 21.98 -3.15 -17.85
CA ASP A 56 22.98 -2.09 -17.74
C ASP A 56 22.81 -1.01 -18.83
N ASP A 57 23.40 0.16 -18.59
CA ASP A 57 23.54 1.28 -19.53
C ASP A 57 22.24 1.90 -20.09
N ALA A 58 21.06 1.42 -19.68
CA ALA A 58 19.76 1.93 -20.12
C ALA A 58 19.17 3.04 -19.23
N CYS A 59 19.95 3.54 -18.26
CA CYS A 59 19.64 4.71 -17.42
C CYS A 59 20.86 5.64 -17.33
N PRO A 60 21.30 6.27 -18.44
CA PRO A 60 22.50 7.11 -18.44
C PRO A 60 22.36 8.33 -17.53
N GLY A 61 23.40 8.64 -16.76
CA GLY A 61 23.44 9.81 -15.88
C GLY A 61 22.81 9.62 -14.50
N THR A 62 22.37 8.41 -14.16
CA THR A 62 22.01 8.03 -12.78
C THR A 62 23.15 7.26 -12.11
N PRO A 63 23.17 7.14 -10.76
CA PRO A 63 24.13 6.27 -10.05
C PRO A 63 24.15 4.84 -10.60
N GLU A 64 25.29 4.14 -10.49
CA GLU A 64 25.51 2.80 -11.07
C GLU A 64 24.50 1.73 -10.59
N GLU A 65 23.96 1.89 -9.39
CA GLU A 65 22.94 1.00 -8.86
C GLU A 65 21.55 1.19 -9.48
N ILE A 66 21.34 2.28 -10.23
CA ILE A 66 20.09 2.58 -10.92
C ILE A 66 20.15 1.99 -12.33
N LYS A 67 19.31 0.99 -12.57
CA LYS A 67 19.27 0.25 -13.83
C LYS A 67 17.87 0.25 -14.42
N CYS A 68 17.77 -0.01 -15.72
CA CYS A 68 16.46 -0.08 -16.37
C CYS A 68 15.78 -1.38 -15.99
N CYS A 69 14.77 -1.30 -15.11
CA CYS A 69 14.01 -2.44 -14.65
C CYS A 69 12.78 -2.66 -15.54
N THR A 70 12.60 -3.89 -15.99
CA THR A 70 11.42 -4.36 -16.71
C THR A 70 10.76 -5.51 -15.96
N LYS A 71 9.45 -5.67 -16.15
CA LYS A 71 8.69 -6.77 -15.57
C LYS A 71 7.57 -7.15 -16.54
N SER A 72 7.85 -8.20 -17.32
CA SER A 72 6.98 -8.65 -18.41
C SER A 72 5.71 -9.34 -17.94
N SER A 73 5.64 -9.75 -16.67
CA SER A 73 4.43 -10.31 -16.08
C SER A 73 4.18 -9.77 -14.68
N CYS A 74 2.94 -9.37 -14.46
CA CYS A 74 2.41 -8.99 -13.15
C CYS A 74 1.04 -9.65 -13.01
N SER A 75 0.74 -10.15 -11.83
CA SER A 75 -0.54 -10.79 -11.58
C SER A 75 -1.09 -10.40 -10.21
N LEU A 76 -2.42 -10.36 -10.16
CA LEU A 76 -3.18 -10.31 -8.92
C LEU A 76 -3.93 -11.64 -8.79
N GLY A 77 -3.70 -12.36 -7.71
CA GLY A 77 -4.37 -13.63 -7.39
C GLY A 77 -4.40 -13.84 -5.88
N GLY A 78 -5.61 -14.03 -5.33
CA GLY A 78 -5.86 -14.22 -3.90
C GLY A 78 -7.23 -14.83 -3.63
N LEU A 79 -7.49 -15.27 -2.40
CA LEU A 79 -8.75 -15.92 -2.01
C LEU A 79 -9.96 -15.03 -2.40
N GLY A 80 -10.76 -15.49 -3.37
CA GLY A 80 -11.97 -14.79 -3.82
C GLY A 80 -11.76 -13.68 -4.85
N VAL A 81 -10.57 -13.55 -5.45
CA VAL A 81 -10.27 -12.54 -6.49
C VAL A 81 -10.04 -13.22 -7.83
N THR A 82 -10.75 -12.77 -8.88
CA THR A 82 -10.48 -13.18 -10.27
C THR A 82 -9.03 -12.90 -10.60
N VAL A 83 -8.28 -13.93 -11.01
CA VAL A 83 -6.86 -13.78 -11.38
C VAL A 83 -6.77 -12.80 -12.55
N ARG A 84 -6.04 -11.71 -12.34
CA ARG A 84 -5.75 -10.73 -13.39
C ARG A 84 -4.26 -10.77 -13.66
N SER A 85 -3.90 -11.14 -14.89
CA SER A 85 -2.53 -11.11 -15.36
C SER A 85 -2.36 -9.98 -16.36
N GLY A 86 -1.16 -9.41 -16.39
CA GLY A 86 -0.80 -8.31 -17.28
C GLY A 86 0.70 -8.14 -17.31
N ASP A 87 1.13 -7.01 -17.86
CA ASP A 87 2.53 -6.60 -17.92
C ASP A 87 2.70 -5.18 -17.38
N CYS A 88 3.90 -4.88 -16.86
CA CYS A 88 4.18 -3.56 -16.31
C CYS A 88 4.44 -2.56 -17.42
N ARG A 89 3.66 -1.48 -17.45
CA ARG A 89 3.86 -0.35 -18.36
C ARG A 89 3.58 0.97 -17.65
N TRP A 90 3.96 2.07 -18.30
CA TRP A 90 3.49 3.37 -17.89
C TRP A 90 1.98 3.47 -18.12
N VAL A 91 1.27 4.16 -17.23
CA VAL A 91 -0.21 4.27 -17.26
C VAL A 91 -0.70 4.75 -18.63
N GLN A 92 -0.02 5.72 -19.24
CA GLN A 92 -0.33 6.20 -20.58
C GLN A 92 -0.15 5.15 -21.70
N ASP A 93 0.65 4.11 -21.47
CA ASP A 93 1.01 3.09 -22.46
C ASP A 93 0.21 1.77 -22.28
N CYS A 94 -0.74 1.72 -21.34
CA CYS A 94 -1.55 0.51 -21.12
C CYS A 94 -2.45 0.17 -22.33
N GLY A 95 -2.83 1.18 -23.12
CA GLY A 95 -3.80 1.04 -24.20
C GLY A 95 -5.25 1.01 -23.70
N GLU A 96 -6.20 1.28 -24.61
CA GLU A 96 -7.63 1.35 -24.29
C GLU A 96 -8.18 -0.01 -23.81
N GLY A 97 -9.17 0.03 -22.92
CA GLY A 97 -9.86 -1.17 -22.41
C GLY A 97 -9.11 -1.97 -21.34
N LYS A 98 -7.85 -1.63 -21.02
CA LYS A 98 -7.09 -2.27 -19.93
C LYS A 98 -7.29 -1.56 -18.60
N LYS A 99 -7.23 -2.32 -17.50
CA LYS A 99 -7.26 -1.77 -16.13
C LYS A 99 -5.83 -1.65 -15.59
N THR A 100 -5.55 -0.58 -14.86
CA THR A 100 -4.25 -0.41 -14.19
C THR A 100 -4.35 -0.85 -12.74
N VAL A 101 -3.43 -1.71 -12.29
CA VAL A 101 -3.32 -2.13 -10.89
C VAL A 101 -2.04 -1.56 -10.29
N ARG A 102 -2.18 -0.89 -9.13
CA ARG A 102 -1.05 -0.34 -8.37
C ARG A 102 -0.28 -1.45 -7.65
N ASN A 103 0.93 -1.12 -7.21
CA ASN A 103 1.73 -1.93 -6.28
C ASN A 103 2.21 -3.31 -6.81
N LEU A 104 2.00 -3.64 -8.08
CA LEU A 104 2.48 -4.89 -8.70
C LEU A 104 3.75 -4.73 -9.56
N CYS A 105 4.13 -3.49 -9.86
CA CYS A 105 5.26 -3.14 -10.74
C CYS A 105 6.27 -2.27 -10.01
N PRO A 106 7.57 -2.35 -10.35
CA PRO A 106 8.62 -1.57 -9.70
C PRO A 106 8.48 -0.06 -9.92
N GLY A 107 9.09 0.73 -9.05
CA GLY A 107 9.16 2.18 -9.25
C GLY A 107 7.85 2.92 -8.93
N PRO A 108 7.57 4.03 -9.64
CA PRO A 108 6.57 5.00 -9.22
C PRO A 108 5.14 4.53 -9.50
N ASP A 109 4.17 5.26 -8.97
CA ASP A 109 2.76 4.93 -9.13
C ASP A 109 2.29 5.11 -10.58
N GLU A 110 3.06 5.70 -11.47
CA GLU A 110 2.77 5.83 -12.90
C GLU A 110 3.23 4.62 -13.71
N TYR A 111 4.06 3.73 -13.14
CA TYR A 111 4.47 2.47 -13.76
C TYR A 111 3.69 1.31 -13.11
N ARG A 112 2.62 0.87 -13.77
CA ARG A 112 1.59 -0.01 -13.21
C ARG A 112 1.42 -1.29 -14.00
N CYS A 113 0.75 -2.25 -13.37
CA CYS A 113 0.37 -3.48 -14.04
C CYS A 113 -0.84 -3.19 -14.92
N CYS A 114 -0.68 -3.28 -16.24
CA CYS A 114 -1.76 -3.16 -17.20
C CYS A 114 -2.38 -4.54 -17.40
N VAL A 115 -3.49 -4.79 -16.72
CA VAL A 115 -4.21 -6.08 -16.83
C VAL A 115 -5.27 -5.96 -17.91
N THR A 116 -5.35 -6.97 -18.78
CA THR A 116 -6.56 -7.18 -19.57
C THR A 116 -7.66 -7.59 -18.60
N ASN A 117 -8.91 -7.20 -18.87
CA ASN A 117 -10.02 -7.84 -18.16
C ASN A 117 -9.93 -9.33 -18.52
N GLY A 118 -9.41 -10.15 -17.61
CA GLY A 118 -9.73 -11.57 -17.60
C GLY A 118 -11.24 -11.63 -17.67
N GLY A 119 -11.76 -12.34 -18.68
CA GLY A 119 -13.15 -12.24 -19.10
C GLY A 119 -14.11 -12.11 -17.93
N GLU A 120 -15.11 -11.25 -18.11
CA GLU A 120 -16.38 -11.41 -17.41
C GLU A 120 -16.72 -12.91 -17.39
N PRO A 121 -17.13 -13.49 -16.25
CA PRO A 121 -17.83 -14.77 -16.35
C PRO A 121 -18.98 -14.51 -17.31
N ALA A 122 -19.02 -15.26 -18.41
CA ALA A 122 -20.16 -15.22 -19.32
C ALA A 122 -21.39 -15.67 -18.52
N THR A 123 -22.08 -14.73 -17.86
CA THR A 123 -23.47 -14.92 -17.46
C THR A 123 -24.30 -14.68 -18.71
N ASN A 124 -24.23 -15.64 -19.62
CA ASN A 124 -25.24 -15.81 -20.65
C ASN A 124 -25.93 -17.16 -20.39
N LEU A 125 -26.64 -17.25 -19.25
CA LEU A 125 -27.79 -18.15 -19.19
C LEU A 125 -28.96 -17.35 -19.77
N THR A 126 -29.08 -17.40 -21.08
CA THR A 126 -30.35 -17.20 -21.76
C THR A 126 -31.33 -18.23 -21.22
N ILE A 127 -32.25 -17.81 -20.35
CA ILE A 127 -33.45 -18.59 -20.06
C ILE A 127 -34.36 -18.43 -21.27
N ALA A 128 -34.11 -19.26 -22.28
CA ALA A 128 -35.05 -19.52 -23.36
C ALA A 128 -35.88 -20.76 -22.97
N SER A 129 -37.17 -20.53 -22.87
CA SER A 129 -38.27 -21.44 -22.61
C SER A 129 -38.27 -22.70 -23.48
N LEU A 130 -38.61 -23.85 -22.89
CA LEU A 130 -39.28 -25.05 -23.45
C LEU A 130 -39.48 -26.03 -22.26
N SER A 131 -40.61 -26.01 -21.55
CA SER A 131 -41.88 -26.71 -21.83
C SER A 131 -41.84 -28.24 -21.67
N THR A 132 -42.53 -28.67 -20.61
CA THR A 132 -43.36 -29.90 -20.44
C THR A 132 -42.74 -31.28 -20.60
N SER A 133 -42.77 -32.10 -19.53
CA SER A 133 -43.78 -33.16 -19.38
C SER A 133 -43.60 -34.04 -18.13
N VAL A 134 -44.66 -34.03 -17.31
CA VAL A 134 -45.35 -35.18 -16.68
C VAL A 134 -44.73 -35.91 -15.45
N VAL A 135 -45.54 -35.80 -14.38
CA VAL A 135 -45.70 -36.43 -13.05
C VAL A 135 -45.85 -37.99 -13.06
N PRO A 136 -46.07 -38.77 -11.94
CA PRO A 136 -46.54 -38.37 -10.60
C PRO A 136 -46.11 -39.16 -9.33
N SER A 137 -46.60 -38.64 -8.19
CA SER A 137 -47.04 -39.31 -6.93
C SER A 137 -45.97 -39.81 -5.95
N SER A 138 -46.10 -39.60 -4.62
CA SER A 138 -47.30 -39.62 -3.79
C SER A 138 -47.15 -38.84 -2.46
N THR A 139 -48.26 -38.22 -2.05
CA THR A 139 -48.84 -38.11 -0.68
C THR A 139 -47.96 -37.60 0.49
N GLY A 140 -48.35 -36.61 1.30
CA GLY A 140 -49.71 -36.15 1.61
C GLY A 140 -49.82 -34.75 2.25
N ASN A 141 -51.02 -34.22 2.01
CA ASN A 141 -51.83 -33.10 2.52
C ASN A 141 -51.50 -32.48 3.89
N LEU A 142 -51.49 -31.14 3.99
CA LEU A 142 -52.58 -30.15 4.24
C LEU A 142 -52.88 -30.00 5.75
N THR A 143 -53.16 -28.83 6.33
CA THR A 143 -53.96 -27.65 5.91
C THR A 143 -53.56 -26.45 6.79
N SER A 144 -53.37 -25.24 6.22
CA SER A 144 -54.21 -24.01 6.33
C SER A 144 -54.45 -23.49 7.77
N VAL A 145 -54.37 -22.19 8.09
CA VAL A 145 -55.07 -21.03 7.53
C VAL A 145 -54.31 -19.74 7.89
N ALA A 146 -54.27 -18.78 6.97
CA ALA A 146 -53.95 -17.39 7.26
C ALA A 146 -55.24 -16.56 7.26
N THR A 147 -55.48 -15.70 8.26
CA THR A 147 -56.22 -14.43 8.04
C THR A 147 -56.03 -13.40 9.17
N SER A 148 -55.72 -12.18 8.72
CA SER A 148 -56.21 -10.84 9.12
C SER A 148 -56.03 -10.25 10.54
N LEU A 149 -55.44 -9.04 10.51
CA LEU A 149 -55.89 -7.75 11.09
C LEU A 149 -56.58 -7.75 12.46
N ALA A 150 -56.06 -6.95 13.40
CA ALA A 150 -56.73 -5.72 13.85
C ALA A 150 -55.87 -4.94 14.86
N THR A 151 -55.91 -3.62 14.69
CA THR A 151 -55.67 -2.56 15.66
C THR A 151 -56.35 -2.82 17.01
N ASN A 152 -55.78 -2.32 18.11
CA ASN A 152 -56.48 -1.42 19.03
C ASN A 152 -55.55 -0.81 20.08
N ASN A 153 -55.59 0.51 20.14
CA ASN A 153 -55.07 1.38 21.17
C ASN A 153 -56.23 1.63 22.15
N ALA A 154 -56.03 1.48 23.46
CA ALA A 154 -56.99 1.96 24.46
C ALA A 154 -56.29 2.29 25.78
N THR A 155 -56.32 3.58 26.08
CA THR A 155 -55.99 4.24 27.34
C THR A 155 -57.15 4.08 28.33
N SER A 156 -56.88 3.95 29.64
CA SER A 156 -57.70 4.57 30.69
C SER A 156 -57.01 4.56 32.06
N SER A 157 -57.10 5.72 32.71
CA SER A 157 -56.52 6.14 33.98
C SER A 157 -57.50 5.95 35.16
N ALA A 158 -56.96 5.77 36.38
CA ALA A 158 -57.43 6.37 37.65
C ALA A 158 -56.46 5.92 38.78
N SER A 159 -55.57 6.78 39.31
CA SER A 159 -55.75 7.81 40.35
C SER A 159 -55.75 7.26 41.79
N HIS A 160 -54.65 7.49 42.54
CA HIS A 160 -54.61 7.97 43.94
C HIS A 160 -53.15 8.18 44.43
N LYS A 161 -52.92 9.29 45.14
CA LYS A 161 -51.70 9.79 45.83
C LYS A 161 -52.15 10.20 47.26
N PRO A 162 -51.30 10.44 48.31
CA PRO A 162 -49.84 10.27 48.51
C PRO A 162 -49.45 9.47 49.78
N SER A 163 -48.21 9.00 49.88
CA SER A 163 -47.44 9.16 51.12
C SER A 163 -45.93 9.08 50.87
N SER A 164 -45.21 9.99 51.51
CA SER A 164 -43.79 10.30 51.38
C SER A 164 -42.90 9.26 52.04
N SER A 165 -41.84 8.82 51.35
CA SER A 165 -40.61 8.35 51.99
C SER A 165 -39.42 8.62 51.07
N SER A 166 -38.54 9.48 51.56
CA SER A 166 -37.43 10.16 50.89
C SER A 166 -36.37 9.19 50.33
N LYS A 167 -36.16 9.18 49.01
CA LYS A 167 -34.95 8.61 48.38
C LYS A 167 -33.99 9.74 47.95
N LYS A 168 -32.82 9.70 48.58
CA LYS A 168 -31.57 10.43 48.30
C LYS A 168 -31.33 10.67 46.79
N PRO A 169 -30.99 11.90 46.35
CA PRO A 169 -30.69 12.17 44.94
C PRO A 169 -29.43 11.44 44.49
N THR A 170 -29.55 10.74 43.37
CA THR A 170 -28.45 10.09 42.64
C THR A 170 -27.46 11.14 42.15
N PRO A 171 -26.13 10.95 42.32
CA PRO A 171 -25.16 11.92 41.83
C PRO A 171 -25.14 11.92 40.30
N THR A 172 -25.31 13.10 39.71
CA THR A 172 -25.18 13.40 38.29
C THR A 172 -23.82 12.94 37.78
N SER A 173 -23.81 12.07 36.76
CA SER A 173 -22.59 11.58 36.14
C SER A 173 -21.86 12.71 35.40
N LYS A 174 -20.62 12.94 35.83
CA LYS A 174 -19.64 13.83 35.18
C LYS A 174 -19.44 13.41 33.71
N PRO A 175 -19.28 14.34 32.75
CA PRO A 175 -18.96 14.01 31.36
C PRO A 175 -17.70 13.15 31.27
N LYS A 176 -17.78 12.01 30.57
CA LYS A 176 -16.64 11.12 30.32
C LYS A 176 -15.54 11.89 29.58
N PRO A 177 -14.30 11.95 30.10
CA PRO A 177 -13.19 12.59 29.39
C PRO A 177 -12.98 11.93 28.03
N LYS A 178 -12.78 12.75 26.99
CA LYS A 178 -12.46 12.29 25.63
C LYS A 178 -11.26 11.33 25.71
N PRO A 179 -11.29 10.16 25.04
CA PRO A 179 -10.19 9.20 25.13
C PRO A 179 -8.86 9.88 24.74
N THR A 180 -7.90 9.87 25.66
CA THR A 180 -6.53 10.30 25.37
C THR A 180 -5.95 9.37 24.32
N LYS A 181 -5.40 9.93 23.23
CA LYS A 181 -4.74 9.14 22.17
C LYS A 181 -3.69 8.22 22.76
N THR A 182 -3.72 6.95 22.35
CA THR A 182 -2.73 5.94 22.70
C THR A 182 -1.34 6.31 22.16
N LEU A 183 -0.29 5.68 22.69
CA LEU A 183 1.07 5.91 22.19
C LEU A 183 1.20 5.62 20.70
N GLY A 184 0.67 4.47 20.25
CA GLY A 184 0.62 4.12 18.82
C GLY A 184 -0.08 5.18 17.97
N GLU A 185 -1.20 5.75 18.41
CA GLU A 185 -1.90 6.81 17.67
C GLU A 185 -1.10 8.12 17.59
N LYS A 186 -0.29 8.42 18.61
CA LYS A 186 0.65 9.56 18.57
C LYS A 186 1.78 9.30 17.56
N ILE A 187 2.34 8.09 17.54
CA ILE A 187 3.35 7.66 16.55
C ILE A 187 2.78 7.74 15.14
N LEU A 188 1.56 7.24 14.91
CA LEU A 188 0.87 7.38 13.63
C LEU A 188 0.66 8.84 13.23
N ALA A 189 0.22 9.69 14.16
CA ALA A 189 0.04 11.11 13.88
C ALA A 189 1.36 11.76 13.45
N LYS A 190 2.47 11.42 14.12
CA LYS A 190 3.80 11.92 13.76
C LYS A 190 4.24 11.42 12.38
N ALA A 191 4.05 10.14 12.07
CA ALA A 191 4.34 9.59 10.76
C ALA A 191 3.55 10.27 9.62
N LYS A 192 2.31 10.70 9.90
CA LYS A 192 1.46 11.42 8.93
C LYS A 192 1.98 12.81 8.53
N GLU A 193 2.78 13.45 9.38
CA GLU A 193 3.43 14.72 9.04
C GLU A 193 4.42 14.58 7.87
N ALA A 194 4.95 13.37 7.65
CA ALA A 194 5.88 13.08 6.56
C ALA A 194 5.19 12.88 5.20
N LYS A 195 3.87 13.14 5.07
CA LYS A 195 3.12 12.98 3.82
C LYS A 195 3.83 13.65 2.65
N GLY A 196 3.98 12.93 1.54
CA GLY A 196 4.55 13.49 0.32
C GLY A 196 6.09 13.51 0.27
N ILE A 197 6.79 13.24 1.38
CA ILE A 197 8.24 13.04 1.38
C ILE A 197 8.57 11.81 0.50
N PRO A 198 9.61 11.85 -0.35
CA PRO A 198 10.01 10.71 -1.17
C PRO A 198 10.36 9.47 -0.35
N TYR A 199 10.10 8.29 -0.92
CA TYR A 199 10.77 7.08 -0.48
C TYR A 199 12.26 7.19 -0.79
N HIS A 200 13.09 6.83 0.18
CA HIS A 200 14.53 6.67 -0.03
C HIS A 200 14.98 5.37 0.63
N TRP A 201 15.62 4.48 -0.13
CA TRP A 201 16.12 3.22 0.40
C TRP A 201 17.12 3.47 1.53
N ALA A 202 16.98 2.78 2.66
CA ALA A 202 17.75 3.04 3.89
C ALA A 202 17.55 4.45 4.49
N GLY A 203 16.59 5.22 3.97
CA GLY A 203 16.28 6.58 4.40
C GLY A 203 15.68 6.65 5.80
N GLY A 204 16.09 7.64 6.57
CA GLY A 204 15.58 7.93 7.90
C GLY A 204 16.57 7.66 9.02
N ASN A 205 16.58 8.55 10.00
CA ASN A 205 17.17 8.37 11.33
C ASN A 205 16.30 9.13 12.37
N CYS A 206 16.70 9.17 13.64
CA CYS A 206 15.94 9.89 14.65
C CYS A 206 15.79 11.40 14.38
N LYS A 207 16.71 12.03 13.62
CA LYS A 207 16.69 13.46 13.28
C LYS A 207 15.78 13.79 12.08
N GLY A 208 15.38 12.79 11.28
CA GLY A 208 14.54 13.01 10.10
C GLY A 208 14.99 12.19 8.89
N THR A 209 14.72 12.72 7.70
CA THR A 209 15.09 12.09 6.43
C THR A 209 16.60 11.97 6.27
N THR A 210 17.06 10.89 5.65
CA THR A 210 18.43 10.78 5.13
C THR A 210 18.35 10.47 3.64
N GLY A 211 19.30 10.99 2.85
CA GLY A 211 19.25 10.88 1.39
C GLY A 211 17.98 11.47 0.76
N GLY A 212 17.32 12.42 1.45
CA GLY A 212 16.12 13.10 0.98
C GLY A 212 14.79 12.36 1.22
N GLY A 213 14.79 11.24 1.96
CA GLY A 213 13.55 10.51 2.22
C GLY A 213 13.58 9.55 3.40
N PHE A 214 12.54 8.71 3.47
CA PHE A 214 12.45 7.58 4.40
C PHE A 214 12.21 6.28 3.64
N ASP A 215 12.70 5.15 4.15
CA ASP A 215 12.15 3.84 3.81
C ASP A 215 11.05 3.43 4.80
N CYS A 216 10.49 2.23 4.61
CA CYS A 216 9.39 1.71 5.40
C CYS A 216 9.68 1.72 6.92
N SER A 217 10.79 1.11 7.32
CA SER A 217 11.17 0.97 8.73
C SER A 217 11.80 2.23 9.31
N GLY A 218 12.44 3.06 8.47
CA GLY A 218 12.96 4.37 8.81
C GLY A 218 11.85 5.36 9.18
N LEU A 219 10.73 5.38 8.43
CA LEU A 219 9.55 6.19 8.77
C LEU A 219 8.97 5.81 10.14
N VAL A 220 8.77 4.51 10.38
CA VAL A 220 8.25 4.00 11.65
C VAL A 220 9.20 4.32 12.79
N SER A 221 10.49 4.05 12.62
CA SER A 221 11.51 4.26 13.64
C SER A 221 11.72 5.75 13.97
N TRP A 222 11.67 6.63 12.96
CA TRP A 222 11.69 8.07 13.17
C TRP A 222 10.47 8.53 13.98
N ALA A 223 9.26 8.11 13.61
CA ALA A 223 8.05 8.49 14.34
C ALA A 223 8.06 8.01 15.80
N VAL A 224 8.56 6.78 16.06
CA VAL A 224 8.79 6.27 17.42
C VAL A 224 9.77 7.16 18.17
N CYS A 225 10.92 7.48 17.57
CA CYS A 225 11.95 8.31 18.21
C CYS A 225 11.44 9.71 18.55
N GLN A 226 10.72 10.33 17.62
CA GLN A 226 10.15 11.67 17.80
C GLN A 226 9.10 11.74 18.91
N VAL A 227 8.33 10.66 19.11
CA VAL A 227 7.25 10.64 20.11
C VAL A 227 7.73 10.19 21.49
N THR A 228 8.75 9.32 21.54
CA THR A 228 9.16 8.63 22.78
C THR A 228 10.60 8.91 23.23
N GLY A 229 11.43 9.49 22.36
CA GLY A 229 12.88 9.55 22.53
C GLY A 229 13.59 8.20 22.33
N ARG A 230 12.87 7.10 22.10
CA ARG A 230 13.46 5.78 21.90
C ARG A 230 14.04 5.63 20.50
N ASP A 231 15.34 5.40 20.44
CA ASP A 231 16.08 5.24 19.20
C ASP A 231 16.14 3.76 18.76
N LEU A 232 15.17 3.34 17.94
CA LEU A 232 15.18 1.99 17.35
C LEU A 232 16.37 1.74 16.42
N PHE A 233 17.02 2.79 15.90
CA PHE A 233 18.20 2.67 15.06
C PHE A 233 19.38 2.13 15.89
N SER A 234 19.67 2.82 17.00
CA SER A 234 20.72 2.45 17.94
C SER A 234 20.46 1.13 18.68
N GLU A 235 19.19 0.73 18.86
CA GLU A 235 18.81 -0.57 19.46
C GLU A 235 18.98 -1.77 18.48
N GLY A 236 19.40 -1.54 17.24
CA GLY A 236 19.51 -2.58 16.21
C GLY A 236 18.14 -3.09 15.74
N LEU A 237 17.10 -2.26 15.87
CA LEU A 237 15.72 -2.52 15.44
C LEU A 237 15.33 -1.73 14.19
N ARG A 238 16.32 -1.12 13.52
CA ARG A 238 16.16 -0.36 12.27
C ARG A 238 15.53 -1.18 11.15
N VAL A 239 15.97 -2.42 10.97
CA VAL A 239 15.56 -3.23 9.81
C VAL A 239 14.22 -3.88 10.11
N THR A 240 13.31 -3.89 9.12
CA THR A 240 11.96 -4.49 9.22
C THR A 240 11.95 -5.84 9.95
N ARG A 241 12.81 -6.78 9.54
CA ARG A 241 12.92 -8.09 10.18
C ARG A 241 13.43 -8.04 11.62
N SER A 242 14.37 -7.16 11.97
CA SER A 242 14.87 -7.08 13.34
C SER A 242 13.83 -6.46 14.26
N MET A 243 13.04 -5.50 13.76
CA MET A 243 11.87 -4.95 14.46
C MET A 243 10.83 -6.05 14.72
N TYR A 244 10.43 -6.80 13.70
CA TYR A 244 9.41 -7.83 13.84
C TYR A 244 9.88 -9.04 14.66
N CYS A 245 11.11 -9.51 14.45
CA CYS A 245 11.62 -10.75 15.06
C CYS A 245 12.34 -10.56 16.39
N ALA A 246 12.39 -9.33 16.92
CA ALA A 246 12.94 -9.06 18.24
C ALA A 246 12.32 -9.96 19.32
N SER A 247 13.19 -10.53 20.17
CA SER A 247 12.79 -11.27 21.36
C SER A 247 12.09 -10.34 22.35
N GLU A 248 11.21 -10.88 23.21
CA GLU A 248 10.48 -10.09 24.22
C GLU A 248 11.41 -9.28 25.12
N LYS A 249 12.56 -9.83 25.48
CA LYS A 249 13.59 -9.14 26.27
C LYS A 249 14.15 -7.91 25.56
N LYS A 250 14.28 -7.96 24.23
CA LYS A 250 14.81 -6.87 23.41
C LYS A 250 13.72 -5.87 23.01
N ARG A 251 12.50 -6.33 22.75
CA ARG A 251 11.40 -5.47 22.35
C ARG A 251 10.69 -4.84 23.54
N LYS A 252 10.75 -3.51 23.66
CA LYS A 252 9.89 -2.72 24.55
C LYS A 252 8.53 -2.43 23.91
N TYR A 253 7.96 -3.40 23.19
CA TYR A 253 6.67 -3.33 22.51
C TYR A 253 6.07 -4.73 22.41
N LYS A 254 4.74 -4.81 22.22
CA LYS A 254 4.01 -6.09 22.23
C LYS A 254 3.77 -6.61 20.82
N LYS A 255 3.78 -7.94 20.64
CA LYS A 255 3.18 -8.57 19.46
C LYS A 255 1.71 -8.87 19.74
N ILE A 256 0.84 -8.37 18.89
CA ILE A 256 -0.61 -8.50 19.00
C ILE A 256 -1.11 -9.27 17.79
N LYS A 257 -2.07 -10.18 17.97
CA LYS A 257 -2.66 -10.94 16.86
C LYS A 257 -3.28 -9.98 15.84
N TRP A 258 -3.14 -10.27 14.55
CA TRP A 258 -3.71 -9.48 13.46
C TRP A 258 -5.20 -9.11 13.66
N SER A 259 -5.99 -10.02 14.21
CA SER A 259 -7.42 -9.79 14.49
C SER A 259 -7.69 -8.69 15.52
N GLN A 260 -6.70 -8.32 16.33
CA GLN A 260 -6.81 -7.30 17.38
C GLN A 260 -6.13 -5.99 16.99
N ARG A 261 -5.72 -5.84 15.72
CA ARG A 261 -5.05 -4.64 15.22
C ARG A 261 -5.93 -3.40 15.38
N ARG A 262 -5.28 -2.26 15.59
CA ARG A 262 -5.91 -0.95 15.67
C ARG A 262 -4.99 0.14 15.11
N ALA A 263 -5.54 1.34 15.00
CA ALA A 263 -4.77 2.52 14.60
C ALA A 263 -3.49 2.66 15.45
N GLY A 264 -2.35 2.86 14.79
CA GLY A 264 -1.05 3.01 15.43
C GLY A 264 -0.26 1.71 15.66
N ASP A 265 -0.85 0.54 15.46
CA ASP A 265 -0.09 -0.70 15.42
C ASP A 265 0.77 -0.76 14.15
N ALA A 266 1.99 -1.27 14.22
CA ALA A 266 2.82 -1.52 13.05
C ALA A 266 2.47 -2.87 12.40
N VAL A 267 2.08 -2.83 11.13
CA VAL A 267 1.80 -4.00 10.26
C VAL A 267 3.01 -4.34 9.42
N PHE A 268 3.27 -5.62 9.21
CA PHE A 268 4.46 -6.14 8.52
C PHE A 268 4.07 -7.05 7.36
N PHE A 269 4.96 -7.19 6.38
CA PHE A 269 4.80 -8.06 5.22
C PHE A 269 6.08 -8.87 4.98
N GLY A 270 5.93 -10.11 4.49
CA GLY A 270 7.03 -11.04 4.28
C GLY A 270 6.64 -12.50 4.13
N GLY A 271 5.61 -12.80 3.33
CA GLY A 271 5.09 -14.14 3.16
C GLY A 271 4.59 -14.76 4.48
N LYS A 272 5.22 -15.86 4.93
CA LYS A 272 4.84 -16.53 6.19
C LYS A 272 5.32 -15.78 7.45
N CYS A 273 6.14 -14.75 7.30
CA CYS A 273 6.75 -13.98 8.39
C CYS A 273 7.47 -14.87 9.42
N ASP A 274 8.23 -15.85 8.91
CA ASP A 274 8.95 -16.83 9.70
C ASP A 274 10.29 -16.28 10.19
N CYS A 275 10.33 -15.89 11.46
CA CYS A 275 11.53 -15.35 12.09
C CYS A 275 12.70 -16.35 12.22
N LYS A 276 12.44 -17.66 12.09
CA LYS A 276 13.46 -18.70 12.26
C LYS A 276 14.03 -19.14 10.93
N LYS A 277 13.17 -19.45 9.96
CA LYS A 277 13.58 -20.06 8.68
C LYS A 277 13.76 -19.06 7.56
N ASN A 278 13.00 -17.96 7.57
CA ASN A 278 13.10 -16.94 6.53
C ASN A 278 12.91 -15.51 7.10
N PRO A 279 13.76 -15.08 8.05
CA PRO A 279 13.65 -13.74 8.60
C PRO A 279 13.89 -12.67 7.52
N GLY A 280 14.71 -12.97 6.50
CA GLY A 280 14.98 -12.08 5.38
C GLY A 280 13.76 -11.81 4.49
N GLY A 281 12.77 -12.70 4.50
CA GLY A 281 11.51 -12.51 3.77
C GLY A 281 10.67 -11.36 4.32
N ILE A 282 10.85 -10.94 5.58
CA ILE A 282 10.12 -9.84 6.20
C ILE A 282 10.72 -8.50 5.75
N HIS A 283 10.05 -7.86 4.80
CA HIS A 283 10.63 -6.80 3.99
C HIS A 283 9.93 -5.44 4.15
N HIS A 284 8.63 -5.41 4.42
CA HIS A 284 7.88 -4.16 4.54
C HIS A 284 7.20 -3.96 5.89
N VAL A 285 7.07 -2.69 6.30
CA VAL A 285 6.33 -2.26 7.50
C VAL A 285 5.58 -0.95 7.24
N GLY A 286 4.40 -0.82 7.83
CA GLY A 286 3.62 0.42 7.88
C GLY A 286 2.88 0.56 9.21
N LEU A 287 2.24 1.70 9.45
CA LEU A 287 1.40 1.93 10.63
C LEU A 287 -0.07 1.85 10.24
N MET A 288 -0.82 0.95 10.87
CA MET A 288 -2.27 0.84 10.70
C MET A 288 -2.94 2.20 10.94
N THR A 289 -3.79 2.65 10.03
CA THR A 289 -4.56 3.90 10.23
C THR A 289 -5.91 3.66 10.92
N ASN A 290 -6.38 2.42 10.88
CA ASN A 290 -7.61 1.93 11.49
C ASN A 290 -7.48 0.43 11.82
N SER A 291 -8.56 -0.24 12.22
CA SER A 291 -8.60 -1.69 12.43
C SER A 291 -8.88 -2.52 11.16
N GLY A 292 -8.98 -1.85 10.00
CA GLY A 292 -9.31 -2.43 8.70
C GLY A 292 -8.07 -2.84 7.91
N TRP A 293 -7.94 -2.27 6.70
CA TRP A 293 -6.91 -2.63 5.71
C TRP A 293 -6.13 -1.42 5.25
N ASP A 294 -6.08 -0.38 6.08
CA ASP A 294 -5.49 0.89 5.75
C ASP A 294 -4.23 1.11 6.59
N MET A 295 -3.15 1.51 5.93
CA MET A 295 -1.90 1.85 6.59
C MET A 295 -1.29 3.14 6.05
N TRP A 296 -0.41 3.70 6.86
CA TRP A 296 0.47 4.81 6.53
C TRP A 296 1.91 4.30 6.43
N ASN A 297 2.57 4.53 5.31
CA ASN A 297 3.86 3.92 5.03
C ASN A 297 4.69 4.69 3.99
N ALA A 298 5.97 4.36 3.94
CA ALA A 298 6.84 4.60 2.81
C ALA A 298 6.92 3.29 2.01
N LEU A 299 6.17 3.17 0.91
CA LEU A 299 5.95 1.88 0.25
C LEU A 299 7.22 1.31 -0.40
N LYS A 300 7.74 2.02 -1.40
CA LYS A 300 8.85 1.57 -2.24
C LYS A 300 9.44 2.72 -3.04
N THR A 301 10.57 2.46 -3.66
CA THR A 301 11.25 3.41 -4.56
C THR A 301 10.30 3.95 -5.62
N GLY A 302 10.41 5.25 -5.89
CA GLY A 302 9.54 5.94 -6.85
C GLY A 302 8.24 6.43 -6.31
N THR A 303 7.95 6.11 -5.06
CA THR A 303 6.75 6.60 -4.42
C THR A 303 7.05 7.60 -3.31
N ARG A 304 5.99 8.23 -2.80
CA ARG A 304 6.04 9.13 -1.65
C ARG A 304 5.35 8.49 -0.46
N ILE A 305 5.67 8.98 0.73
CA ILE A 305 5.00 8.59 1.98
C ILE A 305 3.52 8.92 1.87
N ARG A 306 2.70 7.91 2.11
CA ARG A 306 1.28 7.96 1.79
C ARG A 306 0.44 7.04 2.67
N HIS A 307 -0.85 7.12 2.40
CA HIS A 307 -1.84 6.15 2.81
C HIS A 307 -2.03 5.11 1.71
N ASP A 308 -2.03 3.83 2.07
CA ASP A 308 -2.38 2.73 1.19
C ASP A 308 -3.48 1.87 1.83
N ASN A 309 -4.44 1.44 1.01
CA ASN A 309 -5.31 0.32 1.34
C ASN A 309 -4.70 -0.95 0.77
N PHE A 310 -4.50 -1.97 1.60
CA PHE A 310 -3.84 -3.22 1.24
C PHE A 310 -4.76 -4.44 1.30
N LYS A 311 -6.08 -4.24 1.25
CA LYS A 311 -7.05 -5.33 1.26
C LYS A 311 -6.84 -6.30 0.10
N ASP A 312 -6.57 -5.73 -1.07
CA ASP A 312 -6.46 -6.46 -2.34
C ASP A 312 -5.01 -6.53 -2.83
N TRP A 313 -4.02 -6.51 -1.91
CA TRP A 313 -2.64 -6.73 -2.29
C TRP A 313 -2.37 -8.21 -2.58
N ASN A 314 -1.38 -8.46 -3.45
CA ASN A 314 -0.94 -9.83 -3.77
C ASN A 314 -0.06 -10.46 -2.68
N GLU A 315 -0.11 -9.91 -1.46
CA GLU A 315 0.59 -10.38 -0.29
C GLU A 315 -0.28 -10.14 0.95
N SER A 316 -0.29 -11.13 1.85
CA SER A 316 -0.97 -11.02 3.13
C SER A 316 -0.07 -10.38 4.19
N PRO A 317 -0.63 -9.58 5.10
CA PRO A 317 0.11 -9.08 6.24
C PRO A 317 0.52 -10.23 7.17
N CYS A 318 1.59 -10.01 7.93
CA CYS A 318 2.02 -10.94 8.96
C CYS A 318 0.92 -11.24 9.99
N PRO A 319 0.91 -12.43 10.60
CA PRO A 319 -0.13 -12.85 11.55
C PRO A 319 -0.18 -12.03 12.85
N TYR A 320 0.85 -11.20 13.10
CA TYR A 320 0.92 -10.31 14.24
C TYR A 320 1.27 -8.89 13.79
N VAL A 321 0.71 -7.91 14.48
CA VAL A 321 1.16 -6.51 14.44
C VAL A 321 1.99 -6.21 15.67
N ILE A 322 2.77 -5.12 15.64
CA ILE A 322 3.47 -4.60 16.81
C ILE A 322 2.68 -3.44 17.40
N ARG A 323 2.46 -3.47 18.71
CA ARG A 323 1.83 -2.38 19.46
C ARG A 323 2.85 -1.69 20.34
N PHE A 324 2.91 -0.37 20.21
CA PHE A 324 3.70 0.53 21.05
C PHE A 324 2.84 0.94 22.26
N ASP A 325 3.36 0.73 23.46
CA ASP A 325 2.67 0.88 24.75
C ASP A 325 3.51 1.76 25.69
#